data_AF-A0A0W0VA12-F1
#
_entry.id   AF-A0A0W0VA12-F1
#
_cell.length_a   1.000
_cell.length_b   1.000
_cell.length_c   1.000
_cell.angle_alpha   90.00
_cell.angle_beta   90.00
_cell.angle_gamma   90.00
#
_symmetry.space_group_name_H-M   'P 1'
#
loop_
_entity.id
_entity.type
_entity.pdbx_description
1 polymer ?
#
loop_
_entity_poly.entity_id
_entity_poly.type
_entity_poly.pdbx_seq_one_letter_code
_entity_poly.pdbx_strand_id
1 'polypeptide(L)'
;MDEHNTLILLNELSEKINSLYGFVKIAGENFGEPAINSGPCGPFANAFYTIWNQKFTEKVNIAFIMVKNSDECWHVLIRLPNGLLFDGGLGVHSDDRWDKDKFDIVDMREYDLQLLEKYSGGLNRTYPRYCPNFSISEVTHLITNCIDLIEE
;
A
#
# COMPACT_ATOMS: atom_id res chain seq x y z
N MET A 1 14.76 -14.34 7.42
CA MET A 1 13.46 -14.23 6.76
C MET A 1 13.53 -14.99 5.45
N ASP A 2 12.70 -16.03 5.28
CA ASP A 2 12.57 -16.71 3.98
C ASP A 2 11.84 -15.78 3.00
N GLU A 3 12.58 -15.23 2.05
CA GLU A 3 12.07 -14.29 1.07
C GLU A 3 10.92 -14.90 0.26
N HIS A 4 11.03 -16.14 -0.20
CA HIS A 4 10.01 -16.74 -1.05
C HIS A 4 8.67 -16.89 -0.33
N ASN A 5 8.71 -17.43 0.90
CA ASN A 5 7.52 -17.57 1.73
C ASN A 5 6.92 -16.22 2.11
N THR A 6 7.77 -15.22 2.39
CA THR A 6 7.34 -13.85 2.68
C THR A 6 6.55 -13.26 1.50
N LEU A 7 7.04 -13.40 0.28
CA LEU A 7 6.35 -12.87 -0.91
C LEU A 7 5.00 -13.59 -1.15
N ILE A 8 4.90 -14.88 -0.86
CA ILE A 8 3.63 -15.62 -0.94
C ILE A 8 2.62 -15.05 0.05
N LEU A 9 3.00 -14.92 1.33
CA LEU A 9 2.11 -14.40 2.38
C LEU A 9 1.64 -12.98 2.08
N LEU A 10 2.51 -12.11 1.57
CA LEU A 10 2.14 -10.75 1.18
C LEU A 10 1.12 -10.73 0.02
N ASN A 11 1.26 -11.61 -0.96
CA ASN A 11 0.27 -11.72 -2.04
C ASN A 11 -1.07 -12.28 -1.52
N GLU A 12 -1.05 -13.26 -0.61
CA GLU A 12 -2.28 -13.74 0.05
C GLU A 12 -2.98 -12.64 0.88
N LEU A 13 -2.21 -11.76 1.53
CA LEU A 13 -2.76 -10.59 2.21
C LEU A 13 -3.49 -9.67 1.22
N SER A 14 -2.90 -9.40 0.06
CA SER A 14 -3.54 -8.62 -0.99
C SER A 14 -4.84 -9.27 -1.49
N GLU A 15 -4.86 -10.58 -1.67
CA GLU A 15 -6.06 -11.33 -2.06
C GLU A 15 -7.18 -11.24 -1.01
N LYS A 16 -6.82 -11.32 0.28
CA LYS A 16 -7.77 -11.15 1.39
C LYS A 16 -8.35 -9.74 1.44
N ILE A 17 -7.51 -8.72 1.22
CA ILE A 17 -7.96 -7.32 1.16
C ILE A 17 -8.90 -7.10 -0.03
N ASN A 18 -8.55 -7.62 -1.21
CA ASN A 18 -9.41 -7.57 -2.39
C ASN A 18 -10.73 -8.34 -2.19
N SER A 19 -10.71 -9.45 -1.46
CA SER A 19 -11.92 -10.19 -1.11
C SER A 19 -12.84 -9.38 -0.17
N LEU A 20 -12.26 -8.57 0.71
CA LEU A 20 -12.99 -7.74 1.67
C LEU A 20 -13.59 -6.48 1.02
N TYR A 21 -12.82 -5.77 0.20
CA TYR A 21 -13.22 -4.46 -0.33
C TYR A 21 -13.61 -4.47 -1.81
N GLY A 22 -13.22 -5.50 -2.54
CA GLY A 22 -13.48 -5.65 -3.96
C GLY A 22 -12.71 -4.63 -4.81
N PHE A 23 -13.32 -4.34 -5.96
CA PHE A 23 -12.75 -3.50 -7.01
C PHE A 23 -13.72 -2.37 -7.34
N VAL A 24 -13.18 -1.26 -7.86
CA VAL A 24 -13.98 -0.10 -8.25
C VAL A 24 -14.89 -0.45 -9.42
N LYS A 25 -16.21 -0.31 -9.20
CA LYS A 25 -17.25 -0.61 -10.21
C LYS A 25 -17.79 0.64 -10.92
N ILE A 26 -17.37 1.83 -10.50
CA ILE A 26 -17.82 3.10 -11.06
C ILE A 26 -16.94 3.43 -12.26
N ALA A 27 -17.54 3.72 -13.41
CA ALA A 27 -16.81 4.12 -14.61
C ALA A 27 -15.96 5.38 -14.34
N GLY A 28 -14.72 5.37 -14.83
CA GLY A 28 -13.72 6.41 -14.63
C GLY A 28 -12.32 5.84 -14.74
N GLU A 29 -11.30 6.65 -14.44
CA GLU A 29 -9.89 6.27 -14.57
C GLU A 29 -9.51 5.07 -13.70
N ASN A 30 -10.15 4.90 -12.54
CA ASN A 30 -9.87 3.81 -11.61
C ASN A 30 -10.80 2.60 -11.80
N PHE A 31 -11.56 2.51 -12.89
CA PHE A 31 -12.50 1.40 -13.08
C PHE A 31 -11.75 0.06 -13.16
N GLY A 32 -12.15 -0.90 -12.33
CA GLY A 32 -11.50 -2.21 -12.23
C GLY A 32 -10.27 -2.24 -11.31
N GLU A 33 -9.81 -1.10 -10.80
CA GLU A 33 -8.71 -1.06 -9.83
C GLU A 33 -9.16 -1.59 -8.45
N PRO A 34 -8.24 -2.18 -7.66
CA PRO A 34 -8.51 -2.53 -6.28
C PRO A 34 -9.07 -1.35 -5.49
N ALA A 35 -10.17 -1.56 -4.76
CA ALA A 35 -10.82 -0.49 -4.02
C ALA A 35 -9.89 0.13 -2.95
N ILE A 36 -9.02 -0.70 -2.35
CA ILE A 36 -8.03 -0.26 -1.37
C ILE A 36 -6.99 0.71 -1.96
N ASN A 37 -6.66 0.55 -3.26
CA ASN A 37 -5.71 1.42 -3.96
C ASN A 37 -6.37 2.70 -4.49
N SER A 38 -7.70 2.73 -4.55
CA SER A 38 -8.47 3.87 -5.07
C SER A 38 -8.95 4.83 -3.98
N GLY A 39 -8.20 4.96 -2.88
CA GLY A 39 -8.54 5.87 -1.80
C GLY A 39 -7.73 5.64 -0.52
N PRO A 40 -7.89 4.50 0.16
CA PRO A 40 -7.26 4.23 1.46
C PRO A 40 -5.83 3.66 1.37
N CYS A 41 -5.10 3.95 0.30
CA CYS A 41 -3.72 3.47 0.12
C CYS A 41 -2.75 4.04 1.17
N GLY A 42 -2.90 5.31 1.55
CA GLY A 42 -2.10 5.96 2.60
C GLY A 42 -2.28 5.30 3.98
N PRO A 43 -3.51 5.18 4.52
CA PRO A 43 -3.74 4.48 5.78
C PRO A 43 -3.27 3.02 5.76
N PHE A 44 -3.46 2.31 4.65
CA PHE A 44 -2.95 0.96 4.49
C PHE A 44 -1.41 0.93 4.62
N ALA A 45 -0.72 1.76 3.83
CA ALA A 45 0.74 1.82 3.84
C ALA A 45 1.27 2.23 5.23
N ASN A 46 0.62 3.17 5.92
CA ASN A 46 1.00 3.56 7.26
C ASN A 46 0.91 2.41 8.28
N ALA A 47 -0.21 1.68 8.26
CA ALA A 47 -0.42 0.52 9.14
C ALA A 47 0.61 -0.57 8.85
N PHE A 48 0.84 -0.89 7.58
CA PHE A 48 1.81 -1.89 7.17
C PHE A 48 3.23 -1.51 7.60
N TYR A 49 3.67 -0.29 7.27
CA TYR A 49 4.96 0.25 7.68
C TYR A 49 5.17 0.13 9.19
N THR A 50 4.17 0.55 9.98
CA THR A 50 4.24 0.54 11.44
C THR A 50 4.42 -0.88 11.97
N ILE A 51 3.59 -1.83 11.53
CA ILE A 51 3.62 -3.21 12.03
C ILE A 51 4.90 -3.92 11.59
N TRP A 52 5.28 -3.80 10.31
CA TRP A 52 6.51 -4.42 9.80
C TRP A 52 7.74 -3.91 10.54
N ASN A 53 7.89 -2.58 10.63
CA ASN A 53 9.09 -1.98 11.21
C ASN A 53 9.15 -2.10 12.73
N GLN A 54 8.07 -2.49 13.41
CA GLN A 54 8.10 -2.90 14.80
C GLN A 54 8.66 -4.32 14.98
N LYS A 55 8.35 -5.24 14.04
CA LYS A 55 8.71 -6.66 14.15
C LYS A 55 10.11 -6.97 13.63
N PHE A 56 10.43 -6.57 12.40
CA PHE A 56 11.62 -7.06 11.70
C PHE A 56 12.80 -6.10 11.77
N THR A 57 14.02 -6.64 11.77
CA THR A 57 15.24 -5.83 11.67
C THR A 57 15.38 -5.15 10.30
N GLU A 58 15.08 -5.88 9.22
CA GLU A 58 15.05 -5.33 7.86
C GLU A 58 13.80 -4.49 7.65
N LYS A 59 13.98 -3.16 7.54
CA LYS A 59 12.89 -2.20 7.49
C LYS A 59 12.34 -2.02 6.09
N VAL A 60 11.04 -1.75 6.01
CA VAL A 60 10.38 -1.26 4.81
C VAL A 60 10.31 0.27 4.82
N ASN A 61 10.17 0.87 3.64
CA ASN A 61 9.86 2.28 3.49
C ASN A 61 8.48 2.45 2.87
N ILE A 62 7.80 3.54 3.20
CA ILE A 62 6.67 3.99 2.38
C ILE A 62 7.23 4.60 1.11
N ALA A 63 6.60 4.36 -0.03
CA ALA A 63 6.94 4.98 -1.29
C ALA A 63 5.71 5.64 -1.93
N PHE A 64 5.97 6.72 -2.66
CA PHE A 64 4.96 7.50 -3.35
C PHE A 64 5.14 7.36 -4.85
N ILE A 65 4.05 7.04 -5.55
CA ILE A 65 3.97 7.17 -7.00
C ILE A 65 3.59 8.62 -7.29
N MET A 66 4.55 9.41 -7.75
CA MET A 66 4.40 10.83 -8.00
C MET A 66 4.20 11.09 -9.49
N VAL A 67 3.23 11.93 -9.84
CA VAL A 67 3.05 12.39 -11.23
C VAL A 67 4.23 13.28 -11.60
N LYS A 68 4.92 12.98 -12.72
CA LYS A 68 6.06 13.79 -13.18
C LYS A 68 5.68 15.24 -13.41
N ASN A 69 6.56 16.15 -13.00
CA ASN A 69 6.39 17.61 -13.11
C ASN A 69 5.17 18.14 -12.33
N SER A 70 4.72 17.42 -11.31
CA SER A 70 3.60 17.78 -10.44
C SER A 70 3.94 17.47 -8.98
N ASP A 71 3.25 18.12 -8.05
CA ASP A 71 3.25 17.78 -6.62
C ASP A 71 2.19 16.72 -6.27
N GLU A 72 1.48 16.21 -7.28
CA GLU A 72 0.42 15.23 -7.14
C GLU A 72 0.98 13.83 -6.89
N CYS A 73 0.54 13.23 -5.78
CA CYS A 73 0.75 11.82 -5.50
C CYS A 73 -0.43 11.02 -6.07
N TRP A 74 -0.12 10.06 -6.92
CA TRP A 74 -1.08 9.15 -7.52
C TRP A 74 -1.43 7.99 -6.59
N HIS A 75 -0.43 7.41 -5.92
CA HIS A 75 -0.61 6.24 -5.07
C HIS A 75 0.46 6.16 -3.98
N VAL A 76 0.10 5.59 -2.84
CA VAL A 76 0.99 5.35 -1.70
C VAL A 76 1.13 3.84 -1.49
N LEU A 77 2.36 3.34 -1.41
CA LEU A 77 2.66 1.92 -1.30
C LEU A 77 3.91 1.68 -0.44
N ILE A 78 4.39 0.44 -0.39
CA ILE A 78 5.54 0.01 0.40
C ILE A 78 6.69 -0.43 -0.51
N ARG A 79 7.91 0.00 -0.17
CA ARG A 79 9.17 -0.54 -0.68
C ARG A 79 9.68 -1.62 0.29
N LEU A 80 9.79 -2.85 -0.21
CA LEU A 80 10.30 -4.00 0.52
C LEU A 80 11.85 -4.01 0.59
N PRO A 81 12.48 -4.74 1.53
CA PRO A 81 13.94 -4.78 1.65
C PRO A 81 14.67 -5.30 0.41
N ASN A 82 14.03 -6.21 -0.33
CA ASN A 82 14.53 -6.75 -1.60
C ASN A 82 14.37 -5.79 -2.80
N GLY A 83 13.85 -4.58 -2.56
CA GLY A 83 13.62 -3.58 -3.58
C GLY A 83 12.33 -3.75 -4.36
N LEU A 84 11.51 -4.78 -4.11
CA LEU A 84 10.17 -4.87 -4.70
C LEU A 84 9.20 -3.88 -4.04
N LEU A 85 8.07 -3.67 -4.70
CA LEU A 85 6.96 -2.87 -4.22
C LEU A 85 5.84 -3.77 -3.69
N PHE A 86 5.07 -3.25 -2.74
CA PHE A 86 3.91 -3.92 -2.17
C PHE A 86 2.79 -2.93 -1.86
N ASP A 87 1.57 -3.25 -2.26
CA ASP A 87 0.36 -2.57 -1.78
C ASP A 87 -0.76 -3.58 -1.52
N GLY A 88 -1.84 -3.12 -0.88
CA GLY A 88 -2.93 -3.98 -0.45
C GLY A 88 -3.83 -4.50 -1.57
N GLY A 89 -3.67 -3.99 -2.80
CA GLY A 89 -4.52 -4.34 -3.94
C GLY A 89 -3.83 -5.20 -4.99
N LEU A 90 -2.66 -4.78 -5.47
CA LEU A 90 -1.87 -5.48 -6.47
C LEU A 90 -0.98 -6.57 -5.87
N GLY A 91 -0.68 -6.48 -4.58
CA GLY A 91 0.30 -7.34 -3.92
C GLY A 91 1.73 -6.95 -4.29
N VAL A 92 2.63 -7.93 -4.30
CA VAL A 92 4.05 -7.72 -4.57
C VAL A 92 4.29 -7.55 -6.07
N HIS A 93 4.98 -6.49 -6.46
CA HIS A 93 5.27 -6.19 -7.86
C HIS A 93 6.58 -5.40 -8.04
N SER A 94 7.06 -5.30 -9.28
CA SER A 94 8.24 -4.50 -9.62
C SER A 94 7.87 -3.06 -10.01
N ASP A 95 8.86 -2.18 -10.02
CA ASP A 95 8.75 -0.78 -10.46
C ASP A 95 8.25 -0.66 -11.90
N ASP A 96 8.49 -1.67 -12.75
CA ASP A 96 8.05 -1.70 -14.14
C ASP A 96 6.52 -1.73 -14.29
N ARG A 97 5.78 -1.94 -13.20
CA ARG A 97 4.32 -1.76 -13.16
C ARG A 97 3.91 -0.31 -13.46
N TRP A 98 4.76 0.65 -13.12
CA TRP A 98 4.47 2.08 -13.23
C TRP A 98 5.09 2.66 -14.50
N ASP A 99 4.30 3.44 -15.24
CA ASP A 99 4.74 4.10 -16.46
C ASP A 99 5.84 5.13 -16.14
N LYS A 100 7.09 4.76 -16.43
CA LYS A 100 8.28 5.56 -16.13
C LYS A 100 8.32 6.88 -16.89
N ASP A 101 7.52 7.07 -17.94
CA ASP A 101 7.40 8.35 -18.64
C ASP A 101 6.41 9.29 -17.94
N LYS A 102 5.51 8.76 -17.10
CA LYS A 102 4.48 9.52 -16.37
C LYS A 102 4.76 9.68 -14.89
N PHE A 103 5.42 8.71 -14.27
CA PHE A 103 5.56 8.65 -12.82
C PHE A 103 7.01 8.56 -12.37
N ASP A 104 7.28 9.16 -11.21
CA ASP A 104 8.47 8.93 -10.40
C ASP A 104 8.10 8.14 -9.16
N ILE A 105 8.97 7.23 -8.71
CA ILE A 105 8.79 6.49 -7.46
C ILE A 105 9.72 7.10 -6.41
N VAL A 106 9.14 7.66 -5.35
CA VAL A 106 9.89 8.38 -4.33
C VAL A 106 9.75 7.65 -2.99
N ASP A 107 10.85 7.07 -2.51
CA ASP A 107 10.90 6.40 -1.22
C ASP A 107 11.00 7.43 -0.07
N MET A 108 10.10 7.34 0.90
CA MET A 108 10.16 8.04 2.18
C MET A 108 11.16 7.33 3.10
N ARG A 109 12.46 7.57 2.88
CA ARG A 109 13.56 6.93 3.62
C ARG A 109 13.55 7.23 5.12
N GLU A 110 13.12 8.42 5.48
CA GLU A 110 12.86 8.83 6.85
C GLU A 110 11.37 9.08 6.99
N TYR A 111 10.74 8.47 7.99
CA TYR A 111 9.30 8.58 8.17
C TYR A 111 8.88 10.02 8.50
N ASP A 112 8.04 10.59 7.64
CA ASP A 112 7.44 11.91 7.80
C ASP A 112 5.91 11.79 7.72
N LEU A 113 5.25 11.89 8.88
CA LEU A 113 3.80 11.82 8.99
C LEU A 113 3.11 12.96 8.22
N GLN A 114 3.69 14.16 8.19
CA GLN A 114 3.06 15.30 7.52
C GLN A 114 3.11 15.12 6.00
N LEU A 115 4.24 14.59 5.49
CA LEU A 115 4.37 14.25 4.08
C LEU A 115 3.37 13.16 3.67
N LEU A 116 3.23 12.12 4.49
CA LEU A 116 2.28 11.04 4.28
C LEU A 116 0.83 11.56 4.29
N GLU A 117 0.43 12.35 5.29
CA GLU A 117 -0.90 12.98 5.36
C GLU A 117 -1.19 13.84 4.11
N LYS A 118 -0.21 14.62 3.65
CA LYS A 118 -0.32 15.43 2.44
C LYS A 118 -0.59 14.55 1.22
N TYR A 119 0.25 13.54 0.99
CA TYR A 119 0.19 12.71 -0.22
C TYR A 119 -0.93 11.67 -0.21
N SER A 120 -1.43 11.28 0.96
CA SER A 120 -2.64 10.44 1.06
C SER A 120 -3.94 11.23 0.94
N GLY A 121 -3.88 12.58 0.92
CA GLY A 121 -5.04 13.45 1.00
C GLY A 121 -5.78 13.34 2.34
N GLY A 122 -5.07 13.03 3.42
CA GLY A 122 -5.57 12.80 4.78
C GLY A 122 -5.69 11.32 5.16
N LEU A 123 -5.12 10.92 6.30
CA LEU A 123 -5.16 9.52 6.77
C LEU A 123 -6.48 9.15 7.47
N ASN A 124 -7.16 10.12 8.06
CA ASN A 124 -8.40 9.91 8.83
C ASN A 124 -9.69 10.24 8.05
N ARG A 125 -9.62 10.34 6.72
CA ARG A 125 -10.80 10.62 5.88
C ARG A 125 -11.64 9.37 5.64
N THR A 126 -12.88 9.57 5.21
CA THR A 126 -13.77 8.50 4.74
C THR A 126 -13.64 8.31 3.23
N TYR A 127 -14.02 7.12 2.74
CA TYR A 127 -13.86 6.73 1.33
C TYR A 127 -15.19 6.36 0.64
N PRO A 128 -16.23 7.20 0.74
CA PRO A 128 -17.61 6.83 0.37
C PRO A 128 -17.77 6.46 -1.11
N ARG A 129 -16.88 6.94 -1.99
CA ARG A 129 -16.98 6.73 -3.43
C ARG A 129 -16.45 5.36 -3.89
N TYR A 130 -15.23 5.02 -3.47
CA TYR A 130 -14.51 3.87 -4.04
C TYR A 130 -14.35 2.70 -3.05
N CYS A 131 -14.31 2.99 -1.75
CA CYS A 131 -14.13 1.98 -0.71
C CYS A 131 -15.00 2.31 0.53
N PRO A 132 -16.35 2.40 0.38
CA PRO A 132 -17.24 2.96 1.41
C PRO A 132 -17.21 2.20 2.75
N ASN A 133 -16.85 0.92 2.73
CA ASN A 133 -16.79 0.06 3.91
C ASN A 133 -15.36 -0.08 4.46
N PHE A 134 -14.43 0.78 4.02
CA PHE A 134 -13.05 0.74 4.53
C PHE A 134 -13.02 0.82 6.05
N SER A 135 -12.24 -0.06 6.66
CA SER A 135 -12.01 -0.08 8.10
C SER A 135 -10.53 -0.27 8.38
N ILE A 136 -9.91 0.74 8.98
CA ILE A 136 -8.50 0.66 9.36
C ILE A 136 -8.25 -0.46 10.38
N SER A 137 -9.21 -0.77 11.25
CA SER A 137 -9.06 -1.86 12.22
C SER A 137 -9.03 -3.24 11.55
N GLU A 138 -9.89 -3.47 10.56
CA GLU A 138 -9.91 -4.73 9.79
C GLU A 138 -8.61 -4.91 9.01
N VAL A 139 -8.16 -3.85 8.32
CA VAL A 139 -6.89 -3.87 7.60
C VAL A 139 -5.72 -4.13 8.53
N THR A 140 -5.66 -3.42 9.66
CA THR A 140 -4.60 -3.61 10.67
C THR A 140 -4.59 -5.06 11.16
N HIS A 141 -5.76 -5.63 11.44
CA HIS A 141 -5.88 -7.02 11.87
C HIS A 141 -5.37 -8.02 10.80
N LEU A 142 -5.75 -7.83 9.53
CA LEU A 142 -5.26 -8.67 8.43
C LEU A 142 -3.74 -8.56 8.26
N ILE A 143 -3.19 -7.34 8.33
CA ILE A 143 -1.75 -7.09 8.25
C ILE A 143 -1.03 -7.79 9.40
N THR A 144 -1.47 -7.59 10.65
CA THR A 144 -0.85 -8.22 11.83
C THR A 144 -0.84 -9.73 11.69
N ASN A 145 -1.98 -10.35 11.35
CA ASN A 145 -2.07 -11.80 11.19
C ASN A 145 -1.13 -12.32 10.10
N CYS A 146 -0.99 -11.58 8.99
CA CYS A 146 -0.05 -11.94 7.92
C CYS A 146 1.41 -11.82 8.38
N ILE A 147 1.75 -10.69 9.00
CA ILE A 147 3.11 -10.41 9.47
C ILE A 147 3.54 -11.37 10.56
N ASP A 148 2.62 -11.81 11.42
CA ASP A 148 2.89 -12.79 12.48
C ASP A 148 3.33 -14.16 11.94
N LEU A 149 2.88 -14.53 10.74
CA LEU A 149 3.27 -15.78 10.06
C LEU A 149 4.65 -15.71 9.38
N ILE A 150 5.22 -14.52 9.22
CA ILE A 150 6.55 -14.35 8.66
C ILE A 150 7.58 -14.52 9.80
N GLU A 151 8.48 -15.49 9.64
CA GLU A 151 9.59 -15.78 10.54
C GLU A 151 10.82 -14.90 10.21
N GLU A 152 11.51 -14.41 11.24
CA GLU A 152 12.77 -13.67 11.10
C GLU A 152 13.96 -14.58 10.84
#